data_AF-K7F9P7-F1
#
_entry.id   AF-K7F9P7-F1
#
_cell.length_a   1.000
_cell.length_b   1.000
_cell.length_c   1.000
_cell.angle_alpha   90.00
_cell.angle_beta   90.00
_cell.angle_gamma   90.00
#
_symmetry.space_group_name_H-M   'P 1'
#
loop_
_entity.id
_entity.type
_entity.pdbx_description
1 polymer ?
#
loop_
_entity_poly.entity_id
_entity_poly.type
_entity_poly.pdbx_seq_one_letter_code
_entity_poly.pdbx_strand_id
1 'polypeptide(L)'
;MDGRYWVSGRSEEEARDKAAKAFGVTPDKISLRQDDDVLDTWFSSGLFPFSIFGWPNPSEDLQVFYPGTLLETGHDILFFWVARMVMLGLKLKGQLPFHEVYLHAVVRDAHGRKMSKSLGNVIDPLDVISGITLEGLHAQLLESNLEPAEVERAKQGQKSDYPAGIPECGTDALRFALCAYTSQGE
;
A
#
# COMPACT_ATOMS: atom_id res chain seq x y z
N MET A 1 -23.96 1.76 16.86
CA MET A 1 -23.52 2.59 18.01
C MET A 1 -24.13 3.97 17.85
N ASP A 2 -24.57 4.60 18.94
CA ASP A 2 -25.14 5.96 18.89
C ASP A 2 -24.00 6.98 18.64
N GLY A 3 -24.03 7.61 17.46
CA GLY A 3 -23.03 8.61 17.06
C GLY A 3 -23.01 9.87 17.93
N ARG A 4 -24.02 10.05 18.79
CA ARG A 4 -24.18 11.22 19.67
C ARG A 4 -23.04 11.43 20.68
N TYR A 5 -22.35 10.36 21.07
CA TYR A 5 -21.28 10.42 22.08
C TYR A 5 -19.88 10.58 21.48
N TRP A 6 -19.78 10.68 20.15
CA TRP A 6 -18.52 10.81 19.45
C TRP A 6 -18.25 12.25 19.06
N VAL A 7 -17.03 12.71 19.33
CA VAL A 7 -16.59 14.06 18.98
C VAL A 7 -15.15 14.01 18.48
N SER A 8 -14.85 14.78 17.43
CA SER A 8 -13.51 14.92 16.87
C SER A 8 -12.95 16.33 17.14
N GLY A 9 -11.70 16.42 17.57
CA GLY A 9 -10.95 17.67 17.73
C GLY A 9 -9.47 17.48 17.44
N ARG A 10 -8.76 18.57 17.09
CA ARG A 10 -7.30 18.58 16.95
C ARG A 10 -6.59 18.62 18.30
N SER A 11 -7.31 19.01 19.35
CA SER A 11 -6.90 18.95 20.74
C SER A 11 -8.04 18.44 21.61
N GLU A 12 -7.71 17.99 22.83
CA GLU A 12 -8.70 17.59 23.83
C GLU A 12 -9.61 18.76 24.23
N GLU A 13 -9.07 19.98 24.31
CA GLU A 13 -9.83 21.20 24.58
C GLU A 13 -10.88 21.47 23.48
N GLU A 14 -10.47 21.41 22.21
CA GLU A 14 -11.40 21.59 21.08
C GLU A 14 -12.50 20.52 21.07
N ALA A 15 -12.14 19.27 21.35
CA ALA A 15 -13.11 18.18 21.47
C ALA A 15 -14.09 18.41 22.64
N ARG A 16 -13.59 18.92 23.78
CA ARG A 16 -14.40 19.19 24.97
C ARG A 16 -15.40 20.31 24.71
N ASP A 17 -14.97 21.39 24.07
CA ASP A 17 -15.85 22.52 23.74
C ASP A 17 -16.95 22.12 22.75
N LYS A 18 -16.60 21.32 21.74
CA LYS A 18 -17.57 20.76 20.79
C LYS A 18 -18.60 19.88 21.49
N ALA A 19 -18.16 19.01 22.39
CA ALA A 19 -19.05 18.15 23.17
C ALA A 19 -19.96 18.97 24.09
N ALA A 20 -19.41 19.94 24.83
CA ALA A 20 -20.16 20.82 25.72
C ALA A 20 -21.29 21.55 24.98
N LYS A 21 -20.98 22.08 23.79
CA LYS A 21 -21.97 22.71 22.91
C LYS A 21 -23.04 21.73 22.41
N ALA A 22 -22.66 20.51 22.04
CA ALA A 22 -23.60 19.48 21.57
C ALA A 22 -24.56 19.00 22.68
N PHE A 23 -24.10 18.98 23.93
CA PHE A 23 -24.92 18.58 25.09
C PHE A 23 -25.60 19.75 25.81
N GLY A 24 -25.31 21.00 25.46
CA GLY A 24 -25.89 22.20 26.08
C GLY A 24 -25.44 22.40 27.53
N VAL A 25 -24.21 21.99 27.85
CA VAL A 25 -23.61 22.10 29.19
C VAL A 25 -22.31 22.88 29.13
N THR A 26 -21.74 23.22 30.29
CA THR A 26 -20.43 23.83 30.40
C THR A 26 -19.31 22.79 30.25
N PRO A 27 -18.11 23.16 29.74
CA PRO A 27 -17.01 22.21 29.52
C PRO A 27 -16.56 21.42 30.76
N ASP A 28 -16.72 21.97 31.97
CA ASP A 28 -16.42 21.28 33.24
C ASP A 28 -17.32 20.08 33.52
N LYS A 29 -18.46 19.97 32.82
CA LYS A 29 -19.38 18.82 32.90
C LYS A 29 -19.08 17.72 31.89
N ILE A 30 -18.07 17.92 31.03
CA ILE A 30 -17.69 16.95 30.00
C ILE A 30 -16.49 16.12 30.46
N SER A 31 -16.66 14.81 30.47
CA SER A 31 -15.56 13.85 30.55
C SER A 31 -15.29 13.27 29.17
N LEU A 32 -14.02 13.25 28.75
CA LEU A 32 -13.59 12.68 27.48
C LEU A 32 -12.72 11.46 27.73
N ARG A 33 -12.80 10.52 26.79
CA ARG A 33 -11.88 9.40 26.65
C ARG A 33 -11.52 9.30 25.17
N GLN A 34 -10.22 9.20 24.88
CA GLN A 34 -9.76 8.97 23.51
C GLN A 34 -10.17 7.56 23.08
N ASP A 35 -10.60 7.44 21.83
CA ASP A 35 -10.88 6.13 21.23
C ASP A 35 -9.60 5.31 21.14
N ASP A 36 -9.68 4.04 21.55
CA ASP A 36 -8.57 3.10 21.47
C ASP A 36 -8.46 2.49 20.04
N ASP A 37 -9.46 2.73 19.18
CA ASP A 37 -9.44 2.30 17.78
C ASP A 37 -8.41 3.06 16.93
N VAL A 38 -8.04 2.41 15.82
CA VAL A 38 -7.12 2.97 14.81
C VAL A 38 -7.83 3.09 13.47
N LEU A 39 -7.34 4.01 12.65
CA LEU A 39 -7.85 4.17 11.28
C LEU A 39 -7.34 3.04 10.39
N ASP A 40 -8.18 2.66 9.42
CA ASP A 40 -7.80 1.74 8.34
C ASP A 40 -6.57 2.27 7.58
N THR A 41 -5.64 1.39 7.20
CA THR A 41 -4.45 1.77 6.44
C THR A 41 -4.83 2.44 5.12
N TRP A 42 -5.93 2.03 4.49
CA TRP A 42 -6.41 2.66 3.25
C TRP A 42 -6.90 4.11 3.46
N PHE A 43 -7.27 4.49 4.68
CA PHE A 43 -7.60 5.88 4.99
C PHE A 43 -6.35 6.77 4.85
N SER A 44 -5.24 6.40 5.49
CA SER A 44 -4.01 7.20 5.42
C SER A 44 -3.37 7.14 4.02
N SER A 45 -3.32 5.96 3.39
CA SER A 45 -2.83 5.81 2.01
C SER A 45 -3.66 6.58 1.00
N GLY A 46 -4.96 6.77 1.24
CA GLY A 46 -5.83 7.59 0.40
C GLY A 46 -5.54 9.10 0.46
N LEU A 47 -4.83 9.57 1.49
CA LEU A 47 -4.40 10.97 1.61
C LEU A 47 -3.08 11.25 0.86
N PHE A 48 -2.40 10.20 0.38
CA PHE A 48 -1.06 10.26 -0.22
C PHE A 48 -0.87 11.38 -1.26
N PRO A 49 -1.80 11.63 -2.22
CA PRO A 49 -1.56 12.60 -3.30
C PRO A 49 -1.29 14.04 -2.86
N PHE A 50 -1.65 14.39 -1.62
CA PHE A 50 -1.48 15.74 -1.09
C PHE A 50 -0.82 15.76 0.29
N SER A 51 -0.89 14.69 1.08
CA SER A 51 -0.23 14.63 2.38
C SER A 51 1.29 14.67 2.28
N ILE A 52 1.86 14.10 1.21
CA ILE A 52 3.31 14.12 0.97
C ILE A 52 3.85 15.53 0.72
N PHE A 53 2.98 16.47 0.31
CA PHE A 53 3.34 17.86 0.08
C PHE A 53 3.03 18.75 1.31
N GLY A 54 2.87 18.17 2.50
CA GLY A 54 2.67 18.93 3.74
C GLY A 54 1.23 19.38 4.02
N TRP A 55 0.24 18.89 3.26
CA TRP A 55 -1.17 19.03 3.63
C TRP A 55 -1.39 18.45 5.05
N PRO A 56 -2.19 19.10 5.93
CA PRO A 56 -3.16 20.17 5.65
C PRO A 56 -2.62 21.60 5.65
N ASN A 57 -1.32 21.78 5.87
CA ASN A 57 -0.73 23.12 5.88
C ASN A 57 -0.53 23.62 4.44
N PRO A 58 -0.64 24.93 4.19
CA PRO A 58 -0.23 25.52 2.93
C PRO A 58 1.25 25.25 2.68
N SER A 59 1.59 24.79 1.48
CA SER A 59 2.97 24.64 1.01
C SER A 59 3.06 25.01 -0.45
N GLU A 60 4.25 25.40 -0.89
CA GLU A 60 4.56 25.68 -2.29
C GLU A 60 4.44 24.40 -3.13
N ASP A 61 5.00 23.28 -2.63
CA ASP A 61 4.93 21.98 -3.30
C ASP A 61 3.50 21.53 -3.57
N LEU A 62 2.56 21.73 -2.64
CA LEU A 62 1.17 21.33 -2.82
C LEU A 62 0.48 22.19 -3.91
N GLN A 63 0.93 23.41 -4.15
CA GLN A 63 0.38 24.25 -5.22
C GLN A 63 0.97 23.89 -6.59
N VAL A 64 2.23 23.49 -6.62
CA VAL A 64 2.96 23.19 -7.87
C VAL A 64 2.67 21.77 -8.35
N PHE A 65 2.63 20.79 -7.45
CA PHE A 65 2.64 19.36 -7.81
C PHE A 65 1.28 18.66 -7.65
N TYR A 66 0.24 19.34 -7.15
CA TYR A 66 -1.11 18.79 -7.05
C TYR A 66 -2.10 19.56 -7.94
N PRO A 67 -2.85 18.88 -8.82
CA PRO A 67 -2.93 17.42 -8.99
C PRO A 67 -1.74 16.83 -9.76
N GLY A 68 -1.45 15.54 -9.53
CA GLY A 68 -0.40 14.83 -10.25
C GLY A 68 -0.76 14.58 -11.71
N THR A 69 0.24 14.46 -12.58
CA THR A 69 -0.04 14.14 -14.00
C THR A 69 -0.44 12.69 -14.19
N LEU A 70 0.29 11.76 -13.56
CA LEU A 70 0.14 10.32 -13.75
C LEU A 70 0.24 9.58 -12.41
N LEU A 71 -0.68 8.65 -12.17
CA LEU A 71 -0.54 7.60 -11.16
C LEU A 71 -0.31 6.27 -11.85
N GLU A 72 0.85 5.65 -11.61
CA GLU A 72 1.14 4.28 -12.02
C GLU A 72 0.89 3.31 -10.86
N THR A 73 0.13 2.24 -11.13
CA THR A 73 -0.07 1.16 -10.14
C THR A 73 -0.58 -0.14 -10.78
N GLY A 74 -0.64 -1.22 -10.00
CA GLY A 74 -1.29 -2.47 -10.41
C GLY A 74 -2.81 -2.36 -10.36
N HIS A 75 -3.50 -3.04 -11.28
CA HIS A 75 -4.97 -3.06 -11.30
C HIS A 75 -5.60 -3.70 -10.06
N ASP A 76 -4.85 -4.48 -9.29
CA ASP A 76 -5.30 -5.23 -8.12
C ASP A 76 -5.63 -4.35 -6.91
N ILE A 77 -5.14 -3.11 -6.86
CA ILE A 77 -5.44 -2.15 -5.78
C ILE A 77 -6.25 -0.93 -6.26
N LEU A 78 -6.87 -1.01 -7.44
CA LEU A 78 -7.69 0.06 -8.01
C LEU A 78 -8.79 0.54 -7.04
N PHE A 79 -9.57 -0.38 -6.47
CA PHE A 79 -10.66 -0.01 -5.56
C PHE A 79 -10.20 0.27 -4.12
N PHE A 80 -9.12 -0.37 -3.67
CA PHE A 80 -8.60 -0.19 -2.32
C PHE A 80 -7.84 1.14 -2.16
N TRP A 81 -7.13 1.58 -3.21
CA TRP A 81 -6.25 2.74 -3.14
C TRP A 81 -6.67 3.88 -4.07
N VAL A 82 -6.71 3.64 -5.38
CA VAL A 82 -6.96 4.69 -6.39
C VAL A 82 -8.32 5.35 -6.15
N ALA A 83 -9.38 4.55 -5.98
CA ALA A 83 -10.71 5.05 -5.69
C ALA A 83 -10.78 5.84 -4.37
N ARG A 84 -10.01 5.45 -3.34
CA ARG A 84 -9.94 6.19 -2.07
C ARG A 84 -9.24 7.53 -2.23
N MET A 85 -8.15 7.58 -2.99
CA MET A 85 -7.48 8.84 -3.34
C MET A 85 -8.40 9.79 -4.11
N VAL A 86 -9.17 9.28 -5.07
CA VAL A 86 -10.17 10.07 -5.81
C VAL A 86 -11.25 10.61 -4.87
N MET A 87 -11.84 9.74 -4.06
CA MET A 87 -12.88 10.12 -3.10
C MET A 87 -12.40 11.20 -2.13
N LEU A 88 -11.22 11.03 -1.54
CA LEU A 88 -10.65 11.96 -0.57
C LEU A 88 -10.16 13.25 -1.24
N GLY A 89 -9.55 13.18 -2.42
CA GLY A 89 -9.17 14.36 -3.21
C GLY A 89 -10.38 15.24 -3.54
N LEU A 90 -11.46 14.64 -4.05
CA LEU A 90 -12.70 15.36 -4.30
C LEU A 90 -13.28 15.95 -3.01
N LYS A 91 -13.27 15.20 -1.90
CA LYS A 91 -13.87 15.66 -0.64
C LYS A 91 -13.07 16.75 0.07
N LEU A 92 -11.74 16.66 0.07
CA LEU A 92 -10.86 17.50 0.89
C LEU A 92 -10.18 18.61 0.09
N LYS A 93 -10.02 18.44 -1.23
CA LYS A 93 -9.36 19.39 -2.13
C LYS A 93 -10.27 19.90 -3.25
N GLY A 94 -11.43 19.29 -3.46
CA GLY A 94 -12.41 19.72 -4.47
C GLY A 94 -12.01 19.38 -5.91
N GLN A 95 -10.95 18.61 -6.12
CA GLN A 95 -10.47 18.23 -7.45
C GLN A 95 -9.91 16.80 -7.44
N LEU A 96 -9.75 16.22 -8.63
CA LEU A 96 -9.14 14.89 -8.78
C LEU A 96 -7.67 14.93 -8.37
N PRO A 97 -7.13 13.87 -7.75
CA PRO A 97 -5.74 13.83 -7.33
C PRO A 97 -4.73 13.67 -8.47
N PHE A 98 -5.17 13.17 -9.62
CA PHE A 98 -4.33 12.93 -10.79
C PHE A 98 -5.14 13.09 -12.09
N HIS A 99 -4.47 13.40 -13.20
CA HIS A 99 -5.08 13.49 -14.53
C HIS A 99 -5.22 12.12 -15.20
N GLU A 100 -4.20 11.27 -15.09
CA GLU A 100 -4.16 9.95 -15.72
C GLU A 100 -3.83 8.85 -14.71
N VAL A 101 -4.38 7.66 -14.94
CA VAL A 101 -4.05 6.44 -14.18
C VAL A 101 -3.58 5.38 -15.17
N TYR A 102 -2.33 4.93 -15.02
CA TYR A 102 -1.78 3.81 -15.76
C TYR A 102 -1.81 2.56 -14.90
N LEU A 103 -2.57 1.55 -15.35
CA LEU A 103 -2.72 0.27 -14.66
C LEU A 103 -1.87 -0.78 -15.33
N HIS A 104 -0.74 -1.12 -14.73
CA HIS A 104 0.13 -2.18 -15.25
C HIS A 104 -0.35 -3.58 -14.82
N ALA A 105 0.10 -4.58 -15.57
CA ALA A 105 -0.14 -5.98 -15.24
C ALA A 105 0.56 -6.39 -13.93
N VAL A 106 0.06 -7.45 -13.30
CA VAL A 106 0.66 -8.04 -12.09
C VAL A 106 1.62 -9.15 -12.51
N VAL A 107 2.83 -9.16 -11.93
CA VAL A 107 3.81 -10.21 -12.15
C VAL A 107 3.31 -11.53 -11.55
N ARG A 108 3.47 -12.61 -12.31
CA ARG A 108 3.04 -13.96 -11.96
C ARG A 108 4.24 -14.89 -11.86
N ASP A 109 4.10 -15.94 -11.06
CA ASP A 109 5.10 -17.02 -11.01
C ASP A 109 5.08 -17.87 -12.30
N ALA A 110 6.02 -18.82 -12.40
CA ALA A 110 6.17 -19.69 -13.56
C ALA A 110 4.93 -20.56 -13.87
N HIS A 111 3.98 -20.65 -12.93
CA HIS A 111 2.73 -21.39 -13.08
C HIS A 111 1.52 -20.47 -13.30
N GLY A 112 1.75 -19.18 -13.50
CA GLY A 112 0.70 -18.18 -13.77
C GLY A 112 -0.07 -17.73 -12.53
N ARG A 113 0.37 -18.08 -11.31
CA ARG A 113 -0.24 -17.59 -10.07
C ARG A 113 0.31 -16.21 -9.73
N LYS A 114 -0.51 -15.36 -9.11
CA LYS A 114 -0.04 -14.08 -8.57
C LYS A 114 1.09 -14.33 -7.57
N MET A 115 2.19 -13.59 -7.69
CA MET A 115 3.23 -13.61 -6.66
C MET A 115 2.68 -13.00 -5.36
N SER A 116 2.79 -13.72 -4.24
CA SER A 116 2.42 -13.21 -2.93
C SER A 116 3.26 -13.83 -1.82
N LYS A 117 3.55 -13.04 -0.79
CA LYS A 117 4.33 -13.51 0.37
C LYS A 117 3.70 -14.72 1.04
N SER A 118 2.36 -14.80 1.06
CA SER A 118 1.60 -15.90 1.66
C SER A 118 1.72 -17.24 0.92
N LEU A 119 2.14 -17.23 -0.35
CA LEU A 119 2.33 -18.42 -1.17
C LEU A 119 3.80 -18.85 -1.26
N GLY A 120 4.72 -18.06 -0.70
CA GLY A 120 6.16 -18.32 -0.78
C GLY A 120 6.72 -18.35 -2.22
N ASN A 121 5.99 -17.80 -3.19
CA ASN A 121 6.34 -17.79 -4.62
C ASN A 121 6.88 -16.42 -5.07
N VAL A 122 7.30 -15.58 -4.13
CA VAL A 122 7.92 -14.28 -4.43
C VAL A 122 9.40 -14.52 -4.72
N ILE A 123 9.87 -13.91 -5.80
CA ILE A 123 11.29 -13.84 -6.13
C ILE A 123 11.75 -12.41 -5.85
N ASP A 124 12.83 -12.26 -5.07
CA ASP A 124 13.44 -10.94 -4.86
C ASP A 124 14.09 -10.48 -6.17
N PRO A 125 13.82 -9.25 -6.67
CA PRO A 125 14.51 -8.75 -7.84
C PRO A 125 16.05 -8.75 -7.69
N LEU A 126 16.58 -8.61 -6.46
CA LEU A 126 18.01 -8.69 -6.21
C LEU A 126 18.57 -10.08 -6.50
N ASP A 127 17.81 -11.14 -6.20
CA ASP A 127 18.19 -12.52 -6.48
C ASP A 127 18.31 -12.79 -7.99
N VAL A 128 17.50 -12.09 -8.80
CA VAL A 128 17.63 -12.13 -10.27
C VAL A 128 18.83 -11.31 -10.73
N ILE A 129 19.10 -10.17 -10.09
CA ILE A 129 20.19 -9.26 -10.47
C ILE A 129 21.56 -9.87 -10.15
N SER A 130 21.78 -10.31 -8.91
CA SER A 130 23.07 -10.81 -8.41
C SER A 130 23.19 -12.34 -8.37
N GLY A 131 22.10 -13.06 -8.68
CA GLY A 131 22.03 -14.50 -8.49
C GLY A 131 21.85 -14.90 -7.02
N ILE A 132 21.35 -16.13 -6.81
CA ILE A 132 21.20 -16.76 -5.51
C ILE A 132 21.24 -18.28 -5.66
N THR A 133 21.80 -19.00 -4.69
CA THR A 133 21.77 -20.48 -4.69
C THR A 133 20.41 -21.00 -4.23
N LEU A 134 20.12 -22.27 -4.50
CA LEU A 134 18.90 -22.92 -4.00
C LEU A 134 18.83 -22.90 -2.46
N GLU A 135 19.98 -23.08 -1.79
CA GLU A 135 20.07 -22.99 -0.33
C GLU A 135 19.75 -21.58 0.18
N GLY A 136 20.19 -20.55 -0.55
CA GLY A 136 19.85 -19.16 -0.25
C GLY A 136 18.35 -18.90 -0.36
N LEU A 137 17.71 -19.38 -1.44
CA LEU A 137 16.25 -19.30 -1.62
C LEU A 137 15.50 -20.00 -0.48
N HIS A 138 15.96 -21.19 -0.07
CA HIS A 138 15.38 -21.90 1.06
C HIS A 138 15.56 -21.16 2.39
N ALA A 139 16.69 -20.49 2.60
CA ALA A 139 16.95 -19.71 3.81
C ALA A 139 15.99 -18.53 3.93
N GLN A 140 15.74 -17.79 2.83
CA GLN A 140 14.76 -16.70 2.80
C GLN A 140 13.34 -17.17 3.17
N LEU A 141 12.93 -18.37 2.74
CA LEU A 141 11.63 -18.94 3.13
C LEU A 141 11.56 -19.22 4.64
N LEU A 142 12.66 -19.66 5.26
CA LEU A 142 12.72 -19.94 6.69
C LEU A 142 12.69 -18.68 7.56
N GLU A 143 13.17 -17.55 7.03
CA GLU A 143 13.10 -16.23 7.69
C GLU A 143 11.75 -15.53 7.50
N SER A 144 10.86 -16.10 6.68
CA SER A 144 9.56 -15.53 6.39
C SER A 144 8.51 -15.86 7.45
N ASN A 145 7.38 -15.14 7.43
CA ASN A 145 6.21 -15.42 8.27
C ASN A 145 5.26 -16.47 7.68
N LEU A 146 5.77 -17.37 6.83
CA LEU A 146 4.97 -18.42 6.21
C LEU A 146 4.58 -19.51 7.22
N GLU A 147 3.41 -20.11 7.01
CA GLU A 147 3.03 -21.31 7.73
C GLU A 147 3.99 -22.46 7.36
N PRO A 148 4.40 -23.33 8.31
CA PRO A 148 5.35 -24.41 8.02
C PRO A 148 4.97 -25.31 6.83
N ALA A 149 3.68 -25.55 6.62
CA ALA A 149 3.20 -26.33 5.47
C ALA A 149 3.46 -25.62 4.12
N GLU A 150 3.26 -24.30 4.07
CA GLU A 150 3.53 -23.49 2.88
C GLU A 150 5.04 -23.34 2.63
N VAL A 151 5.86 -23.30 3.68
CA VAL A 151 7.33 -23.33 3.53
C VAL A 151 7.79 -24.59 2.79
N GLU A 152 7.30 -25.77 3.19
CA GLU A 152 7.71 -27.03 2.56
C GLU A 152 7.21 -27.12 1.10
N ARG A 153 6.00 -26.61 0.83
CA ARG A 153 5.47 -26.50 -0.53
C ARG A 153 6.31 -25.55 -1.39
N ALA A 154 6.66 -24.38 -0.85
CA ALA A 154 7.47 -23.38 -1.54
C ALA A 154 8.87 -23.90 -1.85
N LYS A 155 9.51 -24.62 -0.92
CA LYS A 155 10.81 -25.30 -1.18
C LYS A 155 10.74 -26.31 -2.32
N GLN A 156 9.67 -27.11 -2.38
CA GLN A 156 9.47 -28.05 -3.48
C GLN A 156 9.31 -27.32 -4.82
N GLY A 157 8.58 -26.21 -4.84
CA GLY A 157 8.46 -25.32 -6.00
C GLY A 157 9.82 -24.75 -6.42
N GLN A 158 10.54 -24.12 -5.50
CA GLN A 158 11.87 -23.55 -5.77
C GLN A 158 12.86 -24.61 -6.30
N LYS A 159 12.84 -25.83 -5.76
CA LYS A 159 13.68 -26.93 -6.26
C LYS A 159 13.32 -27.38 -7.67
N SER A 160 12.03 -27.31 -8.03
CA SER A 160 11.55 -27.63 -9.37
C SER A 160 11.91 -26.54 -10.38
N ASP A 161 11.67 -25.28 -10.02
CA ASP A 161 11.79 -24.14 -10.93
C ASP A 161 13.24 -23.64 -11.03
N TYR A 162 13.99 -23.74 -9.93
CA TYR A 162 15.36 -23.22 -9.79
C TYR A 162 16.29 -24.29 -9.18
N PRO A 163 16.48 -25.46 -9.84
CA PRO A 163 17.23 -26.58 -9.26
C PRO A 163 18.69 -26.27 -8.93
N ALA A 164 19.28 -25.26 -9.57
CA ALA A 164 20.64 -24.77 -9.31
C ALA A 164 20.66 -23.37 -8.65
N GLY A 165 19.50 -22.87 -8.20
CA GLY A 165 19.30 -21.46 -7.86
C GLY A 165 18.98 -20.59 -9.06
N ILE A 166 18.96 -19.27 -8.84
CA ILE A 166 18.76 -18.27 -9.89
C ILE A 166 20.13 -17.77 -10.35
N PRO A 167 20.47 -17.85 -11.64
CA PRO A 167 21.72 -17.30 -12.14
C PRO A 167 21.71 -15.77 -12.12
N GLU A 168 22.89 -15.19 -11.98
CA GLU A 168 23.08 -13.74 -12.13
C GLU A 168 22.67 -13.28 -13.53
N CYS A 169 21.58 -12.51 -13.63
CA CYS A 169 21.09 -11.99 -14.91
C CYS A 169 21.45 -10.51 -15.13
N GLY A 170 21.70 -9.77 -14.05
CA GLY A 170 21.93 -8.33 -14.08
C GLY A 170 20.66 -7.48 -14.23
N THR A 171 20.79 -6.20 -13.90
CA THR A 171 19.68 -5.23 -13.84
C THR A 171 18.98 -5.03 -15.17
N ASP A 172 19.73 -4.92 -16.27
CA ASP A 172 19.15 -4.64 -17.59
C ASP A 172 18.33 -5.82 -18.10
N ALA A 173 18.78 -7.05 -17.87
CA ALA A 173 18.04 -8.25 -18.26
C ALA A 173 16.67 -8.31 -17.55
N LEU A 174 16.63 -8.06 -16.24
CA LEU A 174 15.38 -7.98 -15.48
C LEU A 174 14.47 -6.89 -16.02
N ARG A 175 15.01 -5.69 -16.29
CA ARG A 175 14.23 -4.56 -16.81
C ARG A 175 13.62 -4.88 -18.18
N PHE A 176 14.40 -5.39 -19.12
CA PHE A 176 13.90 -5.75 -20.46
C PHE A 176 12.89 -6.89 -20.40
N ALA A 177 13.09 -7.88 -19.52
CA ALA A 177 12.12 -8.94 -19.31
C ALA A 177 10.77 -8.39 -18.81
N LEU A 178 10.78 -7.47 -17.85
CA LEU A 178 9.54 -6.84 -17.34
C LEU A 178 8.85 -5.97 -18.40
N CYS A 179 9.61 -5.17 -19.17
CA CYS A 179 9.06 -4.41 -20.29
C CYS A 179 8.45 -5.32 -21.37
N ALA A 180 9.09 -6.44 -21.70
CA ALA A 180 8.56 -7.42 -22.65
C ALA A 180 7.36 -8.18 -22.08
N TYR A 181 7.30 -8.40 -20.78
CA TYR A 181 6.14 -9.01 -20.12
C TYR A 181 4.91 -8.10 -20.21
N THR A 182 5.10 -6.79 -20.03
CA THR A 182 3.99 -5.82 -20.16
C THR A 182 3.40 -5.72 -21.57
N SER A 183 4.15 -6.07 -22.63
CA SER A 183 3.62 -6.09 -24.00
C SER A 183 2.84 -7.36 -24.35
N GLN A 184 2.91 -8.42 -23.53
CA GLN A 184 2.15 -9.66 -23.71
C GLN A 184 0.82 -9.66 -22.93
N GLY A 185 0.51 -8.57 -22.22
CA GLY A 185 -0.64 -8.44 -21.33
C GLY A 185 -1.91 -7.84 -21.96
N GLU A 186 -2.17 -8.09 -23.25
CA GLU A 186 -3.49 -7.90 -23.88
C GLU A 186 -4.21 -9.24 -24.09
#